data_AF-B2A5E1-F1
#
_entry.id   AF-B2A5E1-F1
#
_cell.length_a   1.000
_cell.length_b   1.000
_cell.length_c   1.000
_cell.angle_alpha   90.00
_cell.angle_beta   90.00
_cell.angle_gamma   90.00
#
_symmetry.space_group_name_H-M   'P 1'
#
loop_
_entity.id
_entity.type
_entity.pdbx_description
1 polymer ?
#
loop_
_entity_poly.entity_id
_entity_poly.type
_entity_poly.pdbx_seq_one_letter_code
_entity_poly.pdbx_strand_id
1 'polypeptide(L)'
;MLNRIRKVQDDLSAIQVELAKASEEHELELLEEVETGDSTVKLEKNQNGVKLTVDVVAPKISIYKFQTFENGNFTNRQHKEVRDYWYSIIKRALAGQNLDPIKPAIVYIRYYLDKNCDVGNFLSKFIQDGLVYNGVLEDDDLNNVTLLSEAKLKKEKAPRTEIYVVHDNGKVGDMITSQFK
;
A
#
# COMPACT_ATOMS: atom_id res chain seq x y z
N MET A 1 3.15 18.45 -44.87
CA MET A 1 2.18 17.75 -44.00
C MET A 1 2.89 16.83 -42.99
N LEU A 2 3.72 15.89 -43.45
CA LEU A 2 4.50 14.98 -42.58
C LEU A 2 5.37 15.68 -41.52
N ASN A 3 6.09 16.76 -41.86
CA ASN A 3 6.92 17.49 -40.88
C ASN A 3 6.10 18.16 -39.78
N ARG A 4 4.86 18.58 -40.09
CA ARG A 4 3.96 19.17 -39.10
C ARG A 4 3.40 18.10 -38.16
N ILE A 5 3.11 16.90 -38.69
CA ILE A 5 2.69 15.74 -37.89
C ILE A 5 3.80 15.30 -36.93
N ARG A 6 5.04 15.17 -37.41
CA ARG A 6 6.19 14.82 -36.56
C ARG A 6 6.40 15.83 -35.44
N LYS A 7 6.40 17.13 -35.76
CA LYS A 7 6.53 18.18 -34.74
C LYS A 7 5.44 18.07 -33.66
N VAL A 8 4.18 17.85 -34.05
CA VAL A 8 3.08 17.67 -33.10
C VAL A 8 3.27 16.41 -32.25
N GLN A 9 3.79 15.31 -32.81
CA GLN A 9 4.12 14.12 -32.03
C GLN A 9 5.24 14.37 -31.02
N ASP A 10 6.31 15.06 -31.43
CA ASP A 10 7.43 15.39 -30.55
C ASP A 10 6.97 16.29 -29.39
N ASP A 11 6.16 17.32 -29.70
CA ASP A 11 5.57 18.23 -28.71
C ASP A 11 4.64 17.46 -27.75
N LEU A 12 3.81 16.53 -28.25
CA LEU A 12 2.95 15.68 -27.42
C LEU A 12 3.75 14.76 -26.51
N SER A 13 4.82 14.15 -27.01
CA SER A 13 5.70 13.30 -26.20
C SER A 13 6.40 14.09 -25.11
N ALA A 14 6.86 15.31 -25.39
CA ALA A 14 7.45 16.19 -24.38
C ALA A 14 6.43 16.54 -23.27
N ILE A 15 5.21 16.91 -23.65
CA ILE A 15 4.13 17.20 -22.70
C ILE A 15 3.78 15.97 -21.85
N GLN A 16 3.74 14.78 -22.44
CA GLN A 16 3.50 13.54 -21.70
C GLN A 16 4.58 13.28 -20.64
N VAL A 17 5.85 13.57 -20.95
CA VAL A 17 6.95 13.45 -20.00
C VAL A 17 6.83 14.47 -18.87
N GLU A 18 6.51 15.73 -19.17
CA GLU A 18 6.30 16.76 -18.15
C GLU A 18 5.11 16.42 -17.25
N LEU A 19 4.00 15.94 -17.83
CA LEU A 19 2.83 15.52 -17.07
C LEU A 19 3.14 14.33 -16.14
N ALA A 20 3.95 13.38 -16.59
CA ALA A 20 4.39 12.26 -15.76
C ALA A 20 5.22 12.74 -14.55
N LYS A 21 6.17 13.67 -14.77
CA LYS A 21 6.97 14.27 -13.69
C LYS A 21 6.11 15.05 -12.69
N ALA A 22 5.22 15.90 -13.18
CA ALA A 22 4.29 16.64 -12.33
C ALA A 22 3.37 15.71 -11.52
N SER A 23 2.95 14.58 -12.10
CA SER A 23 2.18 13.57 -11.39
C SER A 23 3.01 12.86 -10.30
N GLU A 24 4.29 12.60 -10.53
CA GLU A 24 5.17 12.01 -9.52
C GLU A 24 5.48 13.01 -8.39
N GLU A 25 5.73 14.28 -8.72
CA GLU A 25 5.91 15.36 -7.75
C GLU A 25 4.68 15.55 -6.88
N HIS A 26 3.48 15.57 -7.47
CA HIS A 26 2.24 15.65 -6.71
C HIS A 26 2.00 14.41 -5.84
N GLU A 27 2.34 13.20 -6.32
CA GLU A 27 2.27 11.98 -5.50
C GLU A 27 3.29 12.02 -4.33
N LEU A 28 4.44 12.69 -4.47
CA LEU A 28 5.39 12.94 -3.38
C LEU A 28 4.88 13.97 -2.37
N GLU A 29 4.33 15.09 -2.83
CA GLU A 29 3.69 16.10 -1.96
C GLU A 29 2.58 15.46 -1.12
N LEU A 30 1.76 14.61 -1.72
CA LEU A 30 0.72 13.87 -1.00
C LEU A 30 1.31 12.96 0.08
N LEU A 31 2.48 12.36 -0.13
CA LEU A 31 3.15 11.56 0.90
C LEU A 31 3.62 12.45 2.05
N GLU A 32 4.16 13.64 1.78
CA GLU A 32 4.58 14.61 2.80
C GLU A 32 3.38 15.20 3.57
N GLU A 33 2.25 15.48 2.92
CA GLU A 33 1.02 15.93 3.59
C GLU A 33 0.45 14.84 4.50
N VAL A 34 0.47 13.60 4.03
CA VAL A 34 0.07 12.41 4.78
C VAL A 34 0.91 12.23 6.05
N GLU A 35 2.17 12.70 6.10
CA GLU A 35 3.01 12.71 7.32
C GLU A 35 2.50 13.68 8.40
N THR A 36 1.75 14.72 8.02
CA THR A 36 1.27 15.78 8.93
C THR A 36 -0.24 15.70 9.23
N GLY A 37 -0.99 14.98 8.39
CA GLY A 37 -2.44 14.83 8.50
C GLY A 37 -2.88 13.70 9.43
N ASP A 38 -3.94 13.95 10.20
CA ASP A 38 -4.61 12.92 10.98
C ASP A 38 -5.42 12.02 10.04
N SER A 39 -4.79 10.96 9.51
CA SER A 39 -5.50 9.99 8.64
C SER A 39 -6.59 9.27 9.43
N THR A 40 -7.76 9.13 8.80
CA THR A 40 -8.93 8.51 9.39
C THR A 40 -8.77 7.00 9.34
N VAL A 41 -8.82 6.36 10.50
CA VAL A 41 -8.73 4.90 10.59
C VAL A 41 -9.98 4.32 11.23
N LYS A 42 -10.53 3.27 10.59
CA LYS A 42 -11.65 2.50 11.10
C LYS A 42 -11.24 1.05 11.30
N LEU A 43 -11.50 0.51 12.47
CA LEU A 43 -11.34 -0.90 12.79
C LEU A 43 -12.72 -1.57 12.89
N GLU A 44 -12.87 -2.70 12.21
CA GLU A 44 -14.01 -3.60 12.35
C GLU A 44 -13.49 -4.98 12.76
N LYS A 45 -14.05 -5.57 13.82
CA LYS A 45 -13.66 -6.89 14.34
C LYS A 45 -14.82 -7.87 14.21
N ASN A 46 -14.51 -9.11 13.87
CA ASN A 46 -15.44 -10.23 13.97
C ASN A 46 -14.76 -11.44 14.64
N GLN A 47 -15.45 -12.58 14.71
CA GLN A 47 -14.91 -13.80 15.33
C GLN A 47 -13.72 -14.40 14.55
N ASN A 48 -13.57 -14.07 13.28
CA ASN A 48 -12.61 -14.69 12.37
C ASN A 48 -11.41 -13.78 12.05
N GLY A 49 -11.39 -12.54 12.57
CA GLY A 49 -10.31 -11.59 12.34
C GLY A 49 -10.72 -10.14 12.42
N VAL A 50 -9.93 -9.29 11.76
CA VAL A 50 -10.04 -7.83 11.78
C VAL A 50 -9.99 -7.25 10.37
N LYS A 51 -10.64 -6.09 10.21
CA LYS A 51 -10.57 -5.25 9.03
C LYS A 51 -10.16 -3.84 9.45
N LEU A 52 -9.11 -3.33 8.84
CA LEU A 52 -8.69 -1.94 8.92
C LEU A 52 -9.09 -1.22 7.64
N THR A 53 -9.63 -0.01 7.76
CA THR A 53 -9.84 0.89 6.64
C THR A 53 -9.12 2.19 6.92
N VAL A 54 -8.21 2.55 6.00
CA VAL A 54 -7.35 3.74 6.09
C VAL A 54 -7.59 4.56 4.84
N ASP A 55 -7.74 5.87 4.97
CA ASP A 55 -7.89 6.85 3.87
C ASP A 55 -6.58 7.17 3.14
N VAL A 56 -5.60 6.27 3.21
CA VAL A 56 -4.28 6.41 2.60
C VAL A 56 -3.93 5.14 1.84
N VAL A 57 -3.15 5.29 0.77
CA VAL A 57 -2.62 4.22 -0.08
C VAL A 57 -1.12 4.11 0.14
N ALA A 58 -0.58 2.89 0.14
CA ALA A 58 0.86 2.70 0.26
C ALA A 58 1.60 3.43 -0.88
N PRO A 59 2.85 3.87 -0.68
CA PRO A 59 3.59 4.49 -1.77
C PRO A 59 3.91 3.47 -2.87
N LYS A 60 4.05 3.98 -4.09
CA LYS A 60 4.54 3.18 -5.21
C LYS A 60 6.05 2.99 -5.14
N ILE A 61 6.53 1.83 -5.55
CA ILE A 61 7.95 1.48 -5.66
C ILE A 61 8.71 2.48 -6.54
N SER A 62 8.12 2.95 -7.63
CA SER A 62 8.78 3.88 -8.57
C SER A 62 9.03 5.26 -7.98
N ILE A 63 8.19 5.68 -7.04
CA ILE A 63 8.24 7.00 -6.41
C ILE A 63 9.10 6.95 -5.15
N TYR A 64 9.01 5.82 -4.46
CA TYR A 64 9.71 5.59 -3.23
C TYR A 64 11.19 5.27 -3.44
N LYS A 65 12.07 6.11 -2.88
CA LYS A 65 13.52 5.87 -2.91
C LYS A 65 13.96 5.26 -1.59
N PHE A 66 14.36 4.00 -1.62
CA PHE A 66 14.88 3.29 -0.44
C PHE A 66 16.09 4.00 0.19
N GLN A 67 16.96 4.54 -0.66
CA GLN A 67 18.09 5.36 -0.27
C GLN A 67 18.11 6.65 -1.09
N THR A 68 18.29 7.78 -0.41
CA THR A 68 18.53 9.09 -1.01
C THR A 68 19.95 9.52 -0.72
N PHE A 69 20.53 10.35 -1.59
CA PHE A 69 21.84 10.95 -1.38
C PHE A 69 21.64 12.39 -0.92
N GLU A 70 21.94 12.66 0.34
CA GLU A 70 21.72 13.97 0.98
C GLU A 70 23.02 14.40 1.67
N ASN A 71 23.44 15.65 1.42
CA ASN A 71 24.63 16.24 2.05
C ASN A 71 25.90 15.37 1.98
N GLY A 72 26.10 14.66 0.87
CA GLY A 72 27.28 13.81 0.66
C GLY A 72 27.17 12.39 1.23
N ASN A 73 26.05 12.01 1.84
CA ASN A 73 25.85 10.70 2.47
C ASN A 73 24.59 10.01 1.94
N PHE A 74 24.62 8.67 1.94
CA PHE A 74 23.41 7.88 1.71
C PHE A 74 22.55 7.86 2.97
N THR A 75 21.28 8.22 2.84
CA THR A 75 20.30 8.20 3.93
C THR A 75 19.12 7.29 3.55
N ASN A 76 18.46 6.72 4.55
CA ASN A 76 17.23 5.95 4.39
C ASN A 76 16.06 6.64 5.11
N ARG A 77 16.06 7.98 5.10
CA ARG A 77 15.15 8.81 5.89
C ARG A 77 13.70 8.61 5.46
N GLN A 78 13.44 8.83 4.17
CA GLN A 78 12.14 8.58 3.54
C GLN A 78 11.64 7.16 3.82
N HIS A 79 12.56 6.19 3.87
CA HIS A 79 12.17 4.83 4.17
C HIS A 79 11.63 4.65 5.58
N LYS A 80 12.36 5.16 6.56
CA LYS A 80 11.95 5.12 7.96
C LYS A 80 10.66 5.89 8.18
N GLU A 81 10.53 7.08 7.57
CA GLU A 81 9.35 7.94 7.69
C GLU A 81 8.08 7.23 7.21
N VAL A 82 8.07 6.69 5.98
CA VAL A 82 6.93 5.94 5.44
C VAL A 82 6.61 4.70 6.28
N ARG A 83 7.63 3.94 6.69
CA ARG A 83 7.44 2.76 7.53
C ARG A 83 6.79 3.13 8.86
N ASP A 84 7.37 4.11 9.56
CA ASP A 84 6.93 4.56 10.87
C ASP A 84 5.52 5.16 10.79
N TYR A 85 5.21 5.85 9.69
CA TYR A 85 3.87 6.33 9.38
C TYR A 85 2.85 5.18 9.29
N TRP A 86 3.11 4.13 8.50
CA TRP A 86 2.23 2.97 8.43
C TRP A 86 2.09 2.24 9.76
N TYR A 87 3.17 2.11 10.52
CA TYR A 87 3.13 1.52 11.86
C TYR A 87 2.24 2.34 12.79
N SER A 88 2.32 3.66 12.72
CA SER A 88 1.51 4.57 13.51
C SER A 88 0.02 4.52 13.14
N ILE A 89 -0.32 4.41 11.86
CA ILE A 89 -1.71 4.22 11.39
C ILE A 89 -2.29 2.96 12.00
N ILE A 90 -1.59 1.83 11.85
CA ILE A 90 -2.06 0.54 12.35
C ILE A 90 -2.19 0.60 13.87
N LYS A 91 -1.21 1.20 14.57
CA LYS A 91 -1.27 1.40 16.02
C LYS A 91 -2.49 2.21 16.45
N ARG A 92 -2.77 3.33 15.76
CA ARG A 92 -3.95 4.18 16.03
C ARG A 92 -5.24 3.41 15.80
N ALA A 93 -5.30 2.60 14.75
CA ALA A 93 -6.44 1.74 14.45
C ALA A 93 -6.75 0.75 15.58
N LEU A 94 -5.69 0.24 16.21
CA LEU A 94 -5.75 -0.78 17.25
C LEU A 94 -5.80 -0.18 18.67
N ALA A 95 -5.82 1.14 18.79
CA ALA A 95 -5.78 1.81 20.09
C ALA A 95 -6.93 1.35 20.99
N GLY A 96 -6.58 0.90 22.20
CA GLY A 96 -7.53 0.40 23.19
C GLY A 96 -8.08 -1.00 22.91
N GLN A 97 -7.57 -1.71 21.90
CA GLN A 97 -7.95 -3.08 21.60
C GLN A 97 -6.88 -4.04 22.09
N ASN A 98 -7.32 -5.12 22.74
CA ASN A 98 -6.46 -6.27 22.99
C ASN A 98 -6.79 -7.35 21.95
N LEU A 99 -5.86 -7.61 21.05
CA LEU A 99 -5.97 -8.65 20.03
C LEU A 99 -4.92 -9.70 20.31
N ASP A 100 -5.35 -10.96 20.38
CA ASP A 100 -4.41 -12.07 20.28
C ASP A 100 -3.90 -12.16 18.83
N PRO A 101 -2.62 -12.48 18.61
CA PRO A 101 -2.08 -12.65 17.27
C PRO A 101 -2.89 -13.69 16.46
N ILE A 102 -3.25 -13.32 15.23
CA ILE A 102 -3.95 -14.21 14.30
C ILE A 102 -2.90 -15.11 13.65
N LYS A 103 -3.02 -16.43 13.86
CA LYS A 103 -2.10 -17.42 13.29
C LYS A 103 -2.77 -18.77 13.01
N PRO A 104 -2.46 -19.42 11.87
CA PRO A 104 -1.93 -18.79 10.65
C PRO A 104 -2.93 -17.75 10.11
N ALA A 105 -2.47 -16.80 9.29
CA ALA A 105 -3.27 -15.66 8.84
C ALA A 105 -3.27 -15.48 7.32
N ILE A 106 -4.42 -15.06 6.78
CA ILE A 106 -4.51 -14.46 5.45
C ILE A 106 -4.56 -12.94 5.63
N VAL A 107 -3.58 -12.27 5.05
CA VAL A 107 -3.56 -10.81 4.91
C VAL A 107 -4.04 -10.48 3.50
N TYR A 108 -5.18 -9.83 3.40
CA TYR A 108 -5.73 -9.39 2.12
C TYR A 108 -5.79 -7.86 2.08
N ILE A 109 -5.02 -7.28 1.17
CA ILE A 109 -4.92 -5.83 1.00
C ILE A 109 -5.68 -5.43 -0.26
N ARG A 110 -6.62 -4.51 -0.11
CA ARG A 110 -7.40 -3.97 -1.22
C ARG A 110 -7.18 -2.46 -1.31
N TYR A 111 -6.60 -2.03 -2.41
CA TYR A 111 -6.42 -0.62 -2.73
C TYR A 111 -7.61 -0.10 -3.54
N TYR A 112 -8.13 1.07 -3.19
CA TYR A 112 -9.11 1.82 -3.96
C TYR A 112 -8.45 3.04 -4.57
N LEU A 113 -8.35 3.08 -5.90
CA LEU A 113 -7.47 3.98 -6.64
C LEU A 113 -8.20 4.73 -7.75
N ASP A 114 -7.66 5.87 -8.15
CA ASP A 114 -8.26 6.77 -9.15
C ASP A 114 -8.07 6.25 -10.58
N LYS A 115 -6.99 5.50 -10.79
CA LYS A 115 -6.53 5.03 -12.10
C LYS A 115 -6.17 3.55 -12.03
N ASN A 116 -6.19 2.91 -13.19
CA ASN A 116 -5.68 1.56 -13.34
C ASN A 116 -4.16 1.57 -13.10
N CYS A 117 -3.69 0.64 -12.27
CA CYS A 117 -2.28 0.44 -12.01
C CYS A 117 -2.04 -0.96 -11.46
N ASP A 118 -0.82 -1.44 -11.60
CA ASP A 118 -0.45 -2.76 -11.10
C ASP A 118 -0.34 -2.73 -9.58
N VAL A 119 -1.04 -3.65 -8.93
CA VAL A 119 -1.06 -3.81 -7.47
C VAL A 119 0.35 -4.05 -6.92
N GLY A 120 1.17 -4.79 -7.65
CA GLY A 120 2.55 -5.08 -7.30
C GLY A 120 3.45 -3.84 -7.24
N ASN A 121 3.01 -2.70 -7.78
CA ASN A 121 3.77 -1.46 -7.68
C ASN A 121 3.64 -0.79 -6.31
N PHE A 122 2.77 -1.27 -5.42
CA PHE A 122 2.58 -0.70 -4.09
C PHE A 122 3.40 -1.45 -3.03
N LEU A 123 4.00 -0.71 -2.10
CA LEU A 123 4.82 -1.26 -1.02
C LEU A 123 3.96 -1.84 0.11
N SER A 124 3.36 -3.02 -0.12
CA SER A 124 2.58 -3.76 0.87
C SER A 124 3.40 -4.22 2.09
N LYS A 125 4.73 -4.27 1.96
CA LYS A 125 5.64 -4.72 3.02
C LYS A 125 5.52 -3.87 4.30
N PHE A 126 5.35 -2.55 4.18
CA PHE A 126 5.16 -1.70 5.37
C PHE A 126 3.88 -2.01 6.14
N ILE A 127 2.83 -2.44 5.43
CA ILE A 127 1.58 -2.86 6.05
C ILE A 127 1.81 -4.15 6.82
N GLN A 128 2.44 -5.16 6.20
CA GLN A 128 2.74 -6.44 6.85
C GLN A 128 3.63 -6.25 8.09
N ASP A 129 4.72 -5.52 7.94
CA ASP A 129 5.63 -5.25 9.04
C ASP A 129 4.95 -4.48 10.18
N GLY A 130 4.06 -3.54 9.82
CA GLY A 130 3.26 -2.81 10.79
C GLY A 130 2.25 -3.69 11.53
N LEU A 131 1.69 -4.71 10.89
CA LEU A 131 0.80 -5.68 11.52
C LEU A 131 1.55 -6.57 12.52
N VAL A 132 2.76 -7.04 12.17
CA VAL A 132 3.64 -7.78 13.10
C VAL A 132 4.06 -6.88 14.26
N TYR A 133 4.54 -5.67 13.96
CA TYR A 133 5.01 -4.71 14.97
C TYR A 133 3.93 -4.37 16.01
N ASN A 134 2.66 -4.30 15.59
CA ASN A 134 1.53 -4.03 16.48
C ASN A 134 0.85 -5.29 17.02
N GLY A 135 1.44 -6.48 16.85
CA GLY A 135 0.97 -7.73 17.45
C GLY A 135 -0.30 -8.32 16.85
N VAL A 136 -0.72 -7.88 15.66
CA VAL A 136 -1.85 -8.50 14.94
C VAL A 136 -1.44 -9.83 14.34
N LEU A 137 -0.19 -9.93 13.90
CA LEU A 137 0.46 -11.14 13.39
C LEU A 137 1.59 -11.52 14.35
N GLU A 138 1.84 -12.82 14.52
CA GLU A 138 2.99 -13.30 15.30
C GLU A 138 4.30 -13.14 14.52
N ASP A 139 4.27 -13.46 13.24
CA ASP A 139 5.39 -13.36 12.30
C ASP A 139 4.83 -13.16 10.87
N ASP A 140 5.63 -12.69 9.93
CA ASP A 140 5.28 -12.54 8.51
C ASP A 140 5.94 -13.58 7.59
N ASP A 141 6.49 -14.64 8.19
CA ASP A 141 7.14 -15.72 7.47
C ASP A 141 6.17 -16.55 6.60
N LEU A 142 6.78 -17.38 5.74
CA LEU A 142 6.07 -18.26 4.78
C LEU A 142 5.14 -19.27 5.46
N ASN A 143 5.33 -19.54 6.76
CA ASN A 143 4.54 -20.53 7.50
C ASN A 143 3.31 -19.91 8.15
N ASN A 144 3.34 -18.59 8.40
CA ASN A 144 2.33 -17.92 9.20
C ASN A 144 1.43 -16.99 8.38
N VAL A 145 1.84 -16.53 7.20
CA VAL A 145 1.08 -15.52 6.44
C VAL A 145 0.93 -15.85 4.96
N THR A 146 -0.34 -15.89 4.52
CA THR A 146 -0.71 -15.81 3.10
C THR A 146 -1.05 -14.36 2.74
N LEU A 147 -0.28 -13.73 1.85
CA LEU A 147 -0.56 -12.38 1.36
C LEU A 147 -1.34 -12.41 0.04
N LEU A 148 -2.48 -11.72 0.02
CA LEU A 148 -3.26 -11.44 -1.18
C LEU A 148 -3.35 -9.93 -1.35
N SER A 149 -3.29 -9.45 -2.59
CA SER A 149 -3.46 -8.02 -2.87
C SER A 149 -4.29 -7.80 -4.11
N GLU A 150 -5.16 -6.80 -4.08
CA GLU A 150 -5.92 -6.37 -5.24
C GLU A 150 -6.03 -4.84 -5.30
N ALA A 151 -6.33 -4.31 -6.48
CA ALA A 151 -6.72 -2.93 -6.69
C ALA A 151 -8.08 -2.86 -7.36
N LYS A 152 -8.86 -1.86 -6.95
CA LYS A 152 -10.15 -1.51 -7.56
C LYS A 152 -10.16 -0.03 -7.86
N LEU A 153 -10.83 0.35 -8.95
CA LEU A 153 -11.15 1.75 -9.19
C LEU A 153 -12.10 2.23 -8.10
N LYS A 154 -11.77 3.37 -7.48
CA LYS A 154 -12.61 3.97 -6.45
C LYS A 154 -13.94 4.41 -7.06
N LYS A 155 -15.04 4.10 -6.36
CA LYS A 155 -16.37 4.67 -6.66
C LYS A 155 -16.62 5.98 -5.93
N GLU A 156 -15.86 6.22 -4.85
CA GLU A 156 -15.96 7.37 -3.96
C GLU A 156 -14.83 8.38 -4.22
N LYS A 157 -14.87 9.54 -3.56
CA LYS A 157 -13.94 10.65 -3.85
C LYS A 157 -12.50 10.44 -3.38
N ALA A 158 -12.24 9.73 -2.28
CA ALA A 158 -10.90 9.60 -1.72
C ALA A 158 -10.30 8.19 -1.99
N PRO A 159 -9.00 8.08 -2.34
CA PRO A 159 -8.28 6.82 -2.29
C PRO A 159 -8.33 6.23 -0.87
N ARG A 160 -8.26 4.90 -0.77
CA ARG A 160 -8.21 4.22 0.53
C ARG A 160 -7.58 2.85 0.41
N THR A 161 -7.12 2.32 1.53
CA THR A 161 -6.68 0.94 1.68
C THR A 161 -7.57 0.22 2.68
N GLU A 162 -8.08 -0.94 2.27
CA GLU A 162 -8.67 -1.91 3.20
C GLU A 162 -7.68 -3.03 3.45
N ILE A 163 -7.43 -3.35 4.72
CA ILE A 163 -6.53 -4.41 5.15
C ILE A 163 -7.38 -5.40 5.94
N TYR A 164 -7.47 -6.62 5.45
CA TYR A 164 -8.15 -7.71 6.11
C TYR A 164 -7.11 -8.67 6.68
N VAL A 165 -7.25 -9.02 7.95
CA VAL A 165 -6.43 -10.06 8.58
C VAL A 165 -7.38 -11.08 9.18
N VAL A 166 -7.37 -12.31 8.67
CA VAL A 166 -8.27 -13.38 9.08
C VAL A 166 -7.51 -14.67 9.30
N HIS A 167 -8.04 -15.58 10.12
CA HIS A 167 -7.45 -16.90 10.29
C HIS A 167 -7.38 -17.65 8.95
N ASP A 168 -6.20 -18.15 8.62
CA ASP A 168 -6.00 -19.08 7.51
C ASP A 168 -6.40 -20.48 7.97
N ASN A 169 -7.28 -21.12 7.20
CA ASN A 169 -7.70 -22.50 7.43
C ASN A 169 -7.07 -23.47 6.40
N GLY A 170 -6.05 -23.03 5.65
CA GLY A 170 -5.39 -23.79 4.58
C GLY A 170 -6.20 -23.88 3.27
N LYS A 171 -7.45 -23.41 3.28
CA LYS A 171 -8.41 -23.62 2.19
C LYS A 171 -8.13 -22.79 0.93
N VAL A 172 -7.37 -21.70 1.03
CA VAL A 172 -7.12 -20.82 -0.13
C VAL A 172 -6.24 -21.51 -1.17
N GLY A 173 -5.14 -22.12 -0.74
CA GLY A 173 -4.27 -22.89 -1.62
C GLY A 173 -5.00 -24.09 -2.24
N ASP A 174 -5.79 -24.81 -1.45
CA ASP A 174 -6.60 -25.93 -1.92
C ASP A 174 -7.64 -25.48 -2.97
N MET A 175 -8.34 -24.37 -2.72
CA MET A 175 -9.33 -23.81 -3.64
C MET A 175 -8.74 -23.43 -5.00
N ILE A 176 -7.51 -22.90 -5.01
CA ILE A 176 -6.82 -22.52 -6.24
C ILE A 176 -6.32 -23.77 -6.97
N THR A 177 -5.60 -24.65 -6.26
CA THR A 177 -5.01 -25.85 -6.86
C THR A 177 -6.06 -26.84 -7.34
N SER A 178 -7.26 -26.88 -6.74
CA SER A 178 -8.36 -27.71 -7.21
C SER A 178 -8.90 -27.31 -8.58
N GLN A 179 -8.66 -26.08 -9.05
CA GLN A 179 -9.08 -25.66 -10.40
C GLN A 179 -8.20 -26.23 -11.51
N PHE A 180 -7.05 -26.81 -11.16
CA PHE A 180 -6.05 -27.34 -12.09
C PHE A 180 -5.86 -28.85 -11.96
N LYS A 181 -6.71 -29.53 -11.17
CA LYS A 181 -6.80 -30.99 -11.09
C LYS A 181 -7.92 -31.49 -12.00
#